data_AF-A0A523FLM8-F1
#
_entry.id   AF-A0A523FLM8-F1
#
_cell.length_a   1.000
_cell.length_b   1.000
_cell.length_c   1.000
_cell.angle_alpha   90.00
_cell.angle_beta   90.00
_cell.angle_gamma   90.00
#
_symmetry.space_group_name_H-M   'P 1'
#
loop_
_entity.id
_entity.type
_entity.pdbx_description
1 polymer ?
#
loop_
_entity_poly.entity_id
_entity_poly.type
_entity_poly.pdbx_seq_one_letter_code
_entity_poly.pdbx_strand_id
1 'polypeptide(L)'
;MRRAKFLQIWAGKTLLRRTSAMTDRYDVLIIGAGHNGLVCAAYLAKAGRKVLVLERSDQPGGAAITREFAPGFKVSACAHILHMLQPKVVRDLNLKAHGLDLSGPSIDTISLAEDGNHLTIRQNSIEGAQLNEADKAAYVAFIKRMERFAEALAPQLLKTPPRLASAGFRNAMKLAGMGWDIRFGLGKKRMRDFLRIIGMNIHDLLDEVFESEALKGALALDAVLGTAMEPRMPGTVLTYLYRLAGGLKSTPTLPMGGMGSVTA
;
A
#
# COMPACT_ATOMS: atom_id res chain seq x y z
N MET A 1 -2.49 -22.21 29.61
CA MET A 1 -3.10 -21.72 28.36
C MET A 1 -4.21 -20.72 28.70
N ARG A 2 -3.89 -19.44 28.88
CA ARG A 2 -4.87 -18.41 29.29
C ARG A 2 -5.36 -17.66 28.05
N ARG A 3 -6.67 -17.73 27.77
CA ARG A 3 -7.33 -16.99 26.68
C ARG A 3 -7.15 -15.49 26.91
N ALA A 4 -6.51 -14.81 25.96
CA ALA A 4 -6.45 -13.35 25.96
C ALA A 4 -7.80 -12.80 25.47
N LYS A 5 -8.49 -12.03 26.32
CA LYS A 5 -9.70 -11.27 25.94
C LYS A 5 -9.21 -9.99 25.25
N PHE A 6 -9.40 -9.86 23.94
CA PHE A 6 -8.68 -8.89 23.11
C PHE A 6 -9.47 -7.69 22.61
N LEU A 7 -10.75 -7.51 22.96
CA LEU A 7 -11.51 -6.42 22.38
C LEU A 7 -12.61 -5.93 23.34
N GLN A 8 -12.53 -4.68 23.76
CA GLN A 8 -13.65 -3.92 24.29
C GLN A 8 -14.00 -2.85 23.25
N ILE A 9 -15.08 -3.10 22.51
CA ILE A 9 -15.67 -2.10 21.60
C ILE A 9 -16.62 -1.25 22.43
N TRP A 10 -16.43 0.07 22.46
CA TRP A 10 -17.30 1.00 23.18
C TRP A 10 -18.17 1.79 22.19
N ALA A 11 -19.40 1.30 21.97
CA ALA A 11 -20.37 1.91 21.06
C ALA A 11 -21.34 2.86 21.78
N GLY A 12 -20.90 4.09 22.05
CA GLY A 12 -21.76 5.29 22.02
C GLY A 12 -22.62 5.71 23.24
N LYS A 13 -22.87 7.03 23.21
CA LYS A 13 -23.75 7.94 23.97
C LYS A 13 -23.43 8.25 25.45
N THR A 14 -23.13 9.53 25.64
CA THR A 14 -22.91 10.27 26.89
C THR A 14 -23.90 9.90 28.00
N LEU A 15 -23.43 9.14 28.97
CA LEU A 15 -23.83 9.25 30.37
C LEU A 15 -22.55 9.06 31.18
N LEU A 16 -22.03 10.14 31.76
CA LEU A 16 -20.99 10.10 32.79
C LEU A 16 -21.58 9.50 34.07
N ARG A 17 -21.92 8.21 34.02
CA ARG A 17 -22.00 7.39 35.22
C ARG A 17 -20.55 7.05 35.56
N ARG A 18 -20.04 7.51 36.71
CA ARG A 18 -18.82 6.97 37.32
C ARG A 18 -19.07 5.48 37.60
N THR A 19 -18.98 4.64 36.57
CA THR A 19 -18.68 3.23 36.74
C THR A 19 -17.31 3.17 37.39
N SER A 20 -17.18 2.37 38.45
CA SER A 20 -15.89 2.10 39.12
C SER A 20 -14.81 1.98 38.07
N ALA A 21 -13.86 2.92 38.06
CA ALA A 21 -12.83 2.97 37.03
C ALA A 21 -12.21 1.58 36.92
N MET A 22 -12.25 0.97 35.74
CA MET A 22 -11.44 -0.20 35.49
C MET A 22 -9.99 0.25 35.70
N THR A 23 -9.42 -0.03 36.87
CA THR A 23 -8.03 0.27 37.23
C THR A 23 -7.07 -0.68 36.53
N ASP A 24 -7.40 -1.10 35.32
CA ASP A 24 -6.49 -1.81 34.47
C ASP A 24 -5.48 -0.79 33.95
N ARG A 25 -4.27 -0.80 34.52
CA ARG A 25 -3.15 -0.05 33.92
C ARG A 25 -2.84 -0.66 32.56
N TYR A 26 -2.75 0.18 31.53
CA TYR A 26 -2.30 -0.17 30.18
C TYR A 26 -0.96 0.52 29.92
N ASP A 27 -0.07 -0.14 29.18
CA ASP A 27 1.22 0.42 28.78
C ASP A 27 1.07 1.34 27.56
N VAL A 28 0.13 1.03 26.66
CA VAL A 28 -0.07 1.75 25.40
C VAL A 28 -1.56 1.90 25.12
N LEU A 29 -1.94 3.10 24.69
CA LEU A 29 -3.25 3.44 24.16
C LEU A 29 -3.13 3.63 22.64
N ILE A 30 -4.00 2.97 21.88
CA ILE A 30 -4.14 3.16 20.43
C ILE A 30 -5.54 3.67 20.16
N ILE A 31 -5.64 4.80 19.47
CA ILE A 31 -6.92 5.42 19.11
C ILE A 31 -7.17 5.14 17.63
N GLY A 32 -8.23 4.39 17.34
CA GLY A 32 -8.62 3.89 16.02
C GLY A 32 -8.23 2.42 15.82
N ALA A 33 -9.21 1.56 15.58
CA ALA A 33 -9.04 0.14 15.26
C ALA A 33 -9.03 -0.11 13.74
N GLY A 34 -8.37 0.76 12.97
CA GLY A 34 -8.06 0.47 11.57
C GLY A 34 -6.97 -0.59 11.42
N HIS A 35 -6.82 -1.18 10.23
CA HIS A 35 -5.81 -2.23 9.98
C HIS A 35 -4.40 -1.88 10.48
N ASN A 36 -3.92 -0.64 10.28
CA ASN A 36 -2.61 -0.19 10.78
C ASN A 36 -2.55 -0.16 12.31
N GLY A 37 -3.60 0.33 12.97
CA GLY A 37 -3.70 0.37 14.44
C GLY A 37 -3.74 -1.03 15.05
N LEU A 38 -4.49 -1.94 14.42
CA LEU A 38 -4.57 -3.35 14.82
C LEU A 38 -3.25 -4.09 14.66
N VAL A 39 -2.53 -3.88 13.55
CA VAL A 39 -1.19 -4.45 13.36
C VAL A 39 -0.23 -3.93 14.43
N CYS A 40 -0.23 -2.62 14.69
CA CYS A 40 0.57 -2.02 15.76
C CYS A 40 0.25 -2.63 17.13
N ALA A 41 -1.04 -2.73 17.47
CA ALA A 41 -1.52 -3.34 18.70
C ALA A 41 -1.03 -4.79 18.85
N ALA A 42 -1.13 -5.57 17.78
CA ALA A 42 -0.73 -6.97 17.76
C ALA A 42 0.77 -7.14 18.00
N TYR A 43 1.63 -6.33 17.37
CA TYR A 43 3.07 -6.38 17.60
C TYR A 43 3.46 -5.93 19.01
N LEU A 44 2.83 -4.88 19.54
CA LEU A 44 3.07 -4.41 20.91
C LEU A 44 2.63 -5.46 21.94
N ALA A 45 1.46 -6.07 21.73
CA ALA A 45 0.99 -7.16 22.58
C ALA A 45 1.90 -8.39 22.50
N LYS A 46 2.39 -8.75 21.31
CA LYS A 46 3.38 -9.83 21.12
C LYS A 46 4.70 -9.53 21.81
N ALA A 47 5.07 -8.25 21.95
CA ALA A 47 6.20 -7.79 22.75
C ALA A 47 5.89 -7.69 24.27
N GLY A 48 4.75 -8.20 24.73
CA GLY A 48 4.38 -8.27 26.15
C GLY A 48 3.76 -6.99 26.72
N ARG A 49 3.41 -6.01 25.89
CA ARG A 49 2.74 -4.78 26.35
C ARG A 49 1.25 -4.99 26.54
N LYS A 50 0.68 -4.40 27.59
CA LYS A 50 -0.76 -4.32 27.79
C LYS A 50 -1.33 -3.14 26.99
N VAL A 51 -1.95 -3.43 25.85
CA VAL A 51 -2.45 -2.42 24.91
C VAL A 51 -3.97 -2.27 25.04
N LEU A 52 -4.46 -1.04 25.10
CA LEU A 52 -5.87 -0.70 24.94
C LEU A 52 -6.08 -0.06 23.57
N VAL A 53 -6.94 -0.66 22.74
CA VAL A 53 -7.36 -0.09 21.46
C VAL A 53 -8.76 0.49 21.62
N LEU A 54 -8.94 1.76 21.28
CA LEU A 54 -10.20 2.47 21.36
C LEU A 54 -10.70 2.79 19.95
N GLU A 55 -11.88 2.29 19.61
CA GLU A 55 -12.56 2.58 18.34
C GLU A 55 -13.89 3.27 18.61
N ARG A 56 -14.20 4.29 17.80
CA ARG A 56 -15.47 5.03 17.91
C ARG A 56 -16.62 4.26 17.27
N SER A 57 -16.33 3.53 16.21
CA SER A 57 -17.29 2.74 15.43
C SER A 57 -17.76 1.51 16.23
N ASP A 58 -18.86 0.92 15.78
CA ASP A 58 -19.42 -0.32 16.32
C ASP A 58 -18.61 -1.57 15.97
N GLN A 59 -17.69 -1.47 15.02
CA GLN A 59 -16.80 -2.54 14.60
C GLN A 59 -15.39 -2.03 14.27
N PRO A 60 -14.35 -2.87 14.46
CA PRO A 60 -13.00 -2.57 13.99
C PRO A 60 -12.91 -2.63 12.46
N GLY A 61 -11.86 -2.04 11.91
CA GLY A 61 -11.47 -2.13 10.51
C GLY A 61 -11.15 -0.78 9.86
N GLY A 62 -11.73 0.31 10.38
CA GLY A 62 -11.52 1.66 9.84
C GLY A 62 -11.81 1.73 8.34
N ALA A 63 -10.84 2.16 7.53
CA ALA A 63 -11.00 2.25 6.08
C ALA A 63 -11.27 0.91 5.37
N ALA A 64 -10.94 -0.22 6.02
CA ALA A 64 -11.12 -1.56 5.45
C ALA A 64 -12.51 -2.14 5.66
N ILE A 65 -13.38 -1.52 6.48
CA ILE A 65 -14.70 -2.09 6.76
C ILE A 65 -15.53 -2.26 5.48
N THR A 66 -16.33 -3.33 5.45
CA THR A 66 -17.38 -3.48 4.44
C THR A 66 -18.67 -2.86 4.98
N ARG A 67 -19.31 -2.03 4.16
CA ARG A 67 -20.59 -1.38 4.47
C ARG A 67 -21.65 -1.82 3.48
N GLU A 68 -22.84 -2.06 3.98
CA GLU A 68 -24.03 -2.26 3.17
C GLU A 68 -24.68 -0.91 2.90
N PHE A 69 -24.82 -0.54 1.62
CA PHE A 69 -25.36 0.77 1.22
C PHE A 69 -26.79 0.66 0.63
N ALA A 70 -27.19 -0.54 0.23
CA ALA A 70 -28.55 -0.91 -0.13
C ALA A 70 -28.76 -2.40 0.21
N PRO A 71 -30.00 -2.88 0.39
CA PRO A 71 -30.26 -4.27 0.76
C PRO A 71 -29.57 -5.27 -0.18
N GLY A 72 -28.64 -6.06 0.36
CA GLY A 72 -27.83 -7.03 -0.39
C GLY A 72 -26.58 -6.46 -1.08
N PHE A 73 -26.40 -5.13 -1.11
CA PHE A 73 -25.30 -4.46 -1.80
C PHE A 73 -24.26 -3.94 -0.81
N LYS A 74 -23.07 -4.52 -0.88
CA LYS A 74 -21.95 -4.23 0.01
C LYS A 74 -20.76 -3.68 -0.74
N VAL A 75 -20.07 -2.71 -0.14
CA VAL A 75 -18.87 -2.08 -0.70
C VAL A 75 -17.85 -1.86 0.41
N SER A 76 -16.58 -1.81 0.04
CA SER A 76 -15.54 -1.38 0.98
C SER A 76 -15.72 0.12 1.26
N ALA A 77 -15.70 0.53 2.52
CA ALA A 77 -16.11 1.88 2.91
C ALA A 77 -15.17 2.98 2.41
N CYS A 78 -13.87 2.68 2.28
CA CYS A 78 -12.88 3.65 1.82
C CYS A 78 -11.72 2.99 1.08
N ALA A 79 -11.08 2.00 1.70
CA ALA A 79 -10.02 1.25 1.04
C ALA A 79 -10.65 0.30 0.03
N HIS A 80 -10.39 0.51 -1.26
CA HIS A 80 -10.94 -0.29 -2.36
C HIS A 80 -9.92 -1.30 -2.92
N ILE A 81 -8.64 -1.18 -2.53
CA ILE A 81 -7.53 -2.02 -2.99
C ILE A 81 -6.60 -2.30 -1.81
N LEU A 82 -6.15 -3.55 -1.70
CA LEU A 82 -5.02 -3.92 -0.85
C LEU A 82 -3.74 -3.83 -1.70
N HIS A 83 -2.80 -2.96 -1.36
CA HIS A 83 -1.53 -2.85 -2.12
C HIS A 83 -0.26 -2.76 -1.27
N MET A 84 -0.36 -2.35 0.00
CA MET A 84 0.80 -2.18 0.91
C MET A 84 0.81 -3.16 2.10
N LEU A 85 0.04 -4.26 2.04
CA LEU A 85 0.08 -5.23 3.13
C LEU A 85 1.38 -6.03 3.09
N GLN A 86 2.29 -5.67 4.00
CA GLN A 86 3.61 -6.28 4.08
C GLN A 86 3.56 -7.80 4.32
N PRO A 87 4.19 -8.64 3.48
CA PRO A 87 4.21 -10.09 3.67
C PRO A 87 4.77 -10.53 5.03
N LYS A 88 5.68 -9.74 5.62
CA LYS A 88 6.19 -9.99 6.97
C LYS A 88 5.09 -9.88 8.04
N VAL A 89 4.16 -8.94 7.91
CA VAL A 89 3.02 -8.79 8.83
C VAL A 89 2.09 -10.00 8.73
N VAL A 90 1.77 -10.43 7.50
CA VAL A 90 0.94 -11.61 7.25
C VAL A 90 1.53 -12.85 7.93
N ARG A 91 2.85 -13.05 7.81
CA ARG A 91 3.56 -14.17 8.45
C ARG A 91 3.65 -14.04 9.97
N ASP A 92 4.11 -12.88 10.47
CA ASP A 92 4.38 -12.69 11.90
C ASP A 92 3.10 -12.78 12.75
N LEU A 93 1.96 -12.37 12.19
CA LEU A 93 0.64 -12.41 12.82
C LEU A 93 -0.20 -13.62 12.38
N ASN A 94 0.36 -14.51 11.56
CA ASN A 94 -0.29 -15.72 11.05
C ASN A 94 -1.69 -15.46 10.45
N LEU A 95 -1.85 -14.37 9.70
CA LEU A 95 -3.17 -13.89 9.26
C LEU A 95 -3.91 -14.92 8.39
N LYS A 96 -3.18 -15.74 7.63
CA LYS A 96 -3.78 -16.84 6.84
C LYS A 96 -4.50 -17.86 7.71
N ALA A 97 -3.94 -18.21 8.87
CA ALA A 97 -4.62 -19.12 9.82
C ALA A 97 -5.82 -18.45 10.50
N HIS A 98 -5.89 -17.12 10.47
CA HIS A 98 -7.01 -16.33 10.93
C HIS A 98 -8.01 -15.98 9.80
N GLY A 99 -7.91 -16.64 8.63
CA GLY A 99 -8.88 -16.52 7.55
C GLY A 99 -8.56 -15.49 6.47
N LEU A 100 -7.41 -14.79 6.56
CA LEU A 100 -6.99 -13.90 5.47
C LEU A 100 -6.59 -14.72 4.24
N ASP A 101 -7.34 -14.55 3.16
CA ASP A 101 -7.07 -15.16 1.87
C ASP A 101 -6.80 -14.06 0.82
N LEU A 102 -5.57 -14.07 0.31
CA LEU A 102 -5.06 -13.11 -0.68
C LEU A 102 -5.12 -13.65 -2.12
N SER A 103 -5.76 -14.81 -2.34
CA SER A 103 -5.93 -15.42 -3.66
C SER A 103 -7.09 -14.83 -4.49
N GLY A 104 -7.65 -13.70 -4.06
CA GLY A 104 -8.74 -13.05 -4.78
C GLY A 104 -8.32 -12.46 -6.12
N PRO A 105 -9.31 -11.98 -6.89
CA PRO A 105 -9.10 -11.59 -8.29
C PRO A 105 -8.17 -10.39 -8.41
N SER A 106 -7.43 -10.35 -9.51
CA SER A 106 -6.79 -9.12 -9.99
C SER A 106 -7.85 -8.15 -10.48
N ILE A 107 -7.66 -6.86 -10.20
CA ILE A 107 -8.52 -5.80 -10.70
C ILE A 107 -7.89 -5.20 -11.95
N ASP A 108 -8.65 -5.15 -13.04
CA ASP A 108 -8.24 -4.45 -14.24
C ASP A 108 -8.35 -2.93 -14.06
N THR A 109 -7.43 -2.17 -14.64
CA THR A 109 -7.56 -0.71 -14.74
C THR A 109 -8.14 -0.37 -16.10
N ILE A 110 -9.27 0.35 -16.13
CA ILE A 110 -9.94 0.79 -17.36
C ILE A 110 -9.83 2.31 -17.47
N SER A 111 -9.15 2.80 -18.51
CA SER A 111 -9.13 4.22 -18.88
C SER A 111 -10.27 4.46 -19.87
N LEU A 112 -11.27 5.20 -19.42
CA LEU A 112 -12.46 5.50 -20.22
C LEU A 112 -12.12 6.52 -21.31
N ALA A 113 -12.68 6.29 -22.49
CA ALA A 113 -12.52 7.11 -23.69
C ALA A 113 -13.90 7.50 -24.22
N GLU A 114 -14.04 8.72 -24.72
CA GLU A 114 -15.33 9.29 -25.17
C GLU A 114 -15.92 8.52 -26.35
N ASP A 115 -15.08 7.95 -27.21
CA ASP A 115 -15.45 7.14 -28.37
C ASP A 115 -15.85 5.70 -28.01
N GLY A 116 -15.84 5.35 -26.71
CA GLY A 116 -16.12 4.00 -26.22
C GLY A 116 -14.95 3.02 -26.37
N ASN A 117 -13.85 3.41 -27.00
CA ASN A 117 -12.68 2.56 -27.22
C ASN A 117 -11.73 2.63 -26.02
N HIS A 118 -12.18 2.09 -24.90
CA HIS A 118 -11.47 2.16 -23.62
C HIS A 118 -10.15 1.39 -23.64
N LEU A 119 -9.13 1.94 -22.97
CA LEU A 119 -7.91 1.19 -22.65
C LEU A 119 -8.18 0.30 -21.45
N THR A 120 -7.84 -0.98 -21.54
CA THR A 120 -7.84 -1.91 -20.41
C THR A 120 -6.42 -2.37 -20.14
N ILE A 121 -5.95 -2.14 -18.90
CA ILE A 121 -4.70 -2.67 -18.38
C ILE A 121 -5.02 -3.86 -17.49
N ARG A 122 -4.51 -5.02 -17.90
CA ARG A 122 -4.56 -6.28 -17.16
C ARG A 122 -3.19 -6.58 -16.60
N GLN A 123 -3.07 -7.69 -15.87
CA GLN A 123 -1.83 -8.02 -15.17
C GLN A 123 -0.59 -8.12 -16.04
N ASN A 124 -0.73 -8.62 -17.26
CA ASN A 124 0.41 -8.76 -18.18
C ASN A 124 0.07 -8.30 -19.61
N SER A 125 -1.03 -7.56 -19.81
CA SER A 125 -1.45 -7.11 -21.14
C SER A 125 -2.14 -5.76 -21.08
N ILE A 126 -2.12 -5.07 -22.22
CA ILE A 126 -2.88 -3.86 -22.48
C ILE A 126 -3.67 -4.04 -23.77
N GLU A 127 -4.92 -3.60 -23.76
CA GLU A 127 -5.89 -3.80 -24.84
C GLU A 127 -6.73 -2.54 -25.06
N GLY A 128 -7.21 -2.30 -26.28
CA GLY A 128 -8.07 -1.15 -26.63
C GLY A 128 -7.32 0.11 -27.06
N ALA A 129 -8.05 1.24 -27.14
CA ALA A 129 -7.54 2.60 -27.38
C ALA A 129 -6.59 2.79 -28.58
N GLN A 130 -6.72 1.97 -29.64
CA GLN A 130 -5.83 1.99 -30.82
C GLN A 130 -4.34 1.91 -30.48
N LEU A 131 -3.98 1.15 -29.42
CA LEU A 131 -2.59 0.93 -29.04
C LEU A 131 -1.78 0.39 -30.22
N ASN A 132 -0.71 1.11 -30.58
CA ASN A 132 0.24 0.65 -31.57
C ASN A 132 1.14 -0.47 -30.99
N GLU A 133 1.83 -1.22 -31.86
CA GLU A 133 2.69 -2.32 -31.42
C GLU A 133 3.92 -1.84 -30.63
N ALA A 134 4.36 -0.58 -30.86
CA ALA A 134 5.47 0.02 -30.14
C ALA A 134 5.13 0.24 -28.65
N ASP A 135 3.95 0.78 -28.35
CA ASP A 135 3.45 1.00 -26.99
C ASP A 135 3.27 -0.32 -26.24
N LYS A 136 2.75 -1.36 -26.91
CA LYS A 136 2.62 -2.71 -26.33
C LYS A 136 3.98 -3.28 -25.93
N ALA A 137 4.97 -3.18 -26.81
CA ALA A 137 6.33 -3.65 -26.51
C ALA A 137 7.00 -2.80 -25.42
N ALA A 138 6.85 -1.47 -25.49
CA ALA A 138 7.37 -0.53 -24.52
C ALA A 138 6.76 -0.76 -23.13
N TYR A 139 5.47 -1.09 -23.05
CA TYR A 139 4.77 -1.35 -21.79
C TYR A 139 5.37 -2.54 -21.05
N VAL A 140 5.56 -3.67 -21.73
CA VAL A 140 6.17 -4.87 -21.13
C VAL A 140 7.58 -4.56 -20.62
N ALA A 141 8.38 -3.84 -21.40
CA ALA A 141 9.73 -3.43 -21.00
C ALA A 141 9.71 -2.45 -19.81
N PHE A 142 8.77 -1.51 -19.80
CA PHE A 142 8.59 -0.51 -18.77
C PHE A 142 8.20 -1.16 -17.43
N ILE A 143 7.15 -1.98 -17.39
CA ILE A 143 6.70 -2.66 -16.17
C ILE A 143 7.82 -3.51 -15.58
N LYS A 144 8.49 -4.33 -16.40
CA LYS A 144 9.63 -5.16 -15.96
C LYS A 144 10.77 -4.33 -15.37
N ARG A 145 11.05 -3.16 -15.97
CA ARG A 145 12.08 -2.23 -15.47
C ARG A 145 11.67 -1.65 -14.12
N MET A 146 10.43 -1.20 -13.98
CA MET A 146 9.93 -0.57 -12.76
C MET A 146 9.78 -1.59 -11.62
N GLU A 147 9.33 -2.81 -11.89
CA GLU A 147 9.30 -3.91 -10.93
C GLU A 147 10.69 -4.23 -10.39
N ARG A 148 11.72 -4.26 -11.26
CA ARG A 148 13.10 -4.45 -10.80
C ARG A 148 13.60 -3.34 -9.88
N PHE A 149 13.24 -2.09 -10.16
CA PHE A 149 13.58 -0.97 -9.28
C PHE A 149 12.83 -1.07 -7.95
N ALA A 150 11.56 -1.44 -7.98
CA ALA A 150 10.75 -1.68 -6.79
C ALA A 150 11.29 -2.84 -5.94
N GLU A 151 11.72 -3.95 -6.54
CA GLU A 151 12.36 -5.08 -5.85
C GLU A 151 13.62 -4.65 -5.08
N ALA A 152 14.42 -3.74 -5.66
CA ALA A 152 15.61 -3.20 -4.98
C ALA A 152 15.25 -2.25 -3.82
N LEU A 153 14.09 -1.60 -3.88
CA LEU A 153 13.59 -0.71 -2.84
C LEU A 153 12.84 -1.45 -1.72
N ALA A 154 12.18 -2.56 -2.02
CA ALA A 154 11.30 -3.28 -1.10
C ALA A 154 11.95 -3.60 0.28
N PRO A 155 13.22 -4.05 0.38
CA PRO A 155 13.87 -4.30 1.66
C PRO A 155 14.01 -3.05 2.54
N GLN A 156 14.06 -1.86 1.92
CA GLN A 156 14.23 -0.59 2.65
C GLN A 156 12.94 -0.18 3.37
N LEU A 157 11.76 -0.64 2.90
CA LEU A 157 10.46 -0.36 3.53
C LEU A 157 10.34 -0.94 4.96
N LEU A 158 11.16 -1.95 5.29
CA LEU A 158 11.18 -2.57 6.62
C LEU A 158 12.27 -1.98 7.53
N LYS A 159 13.06 -1.02 7.05
CA LYS A 159 14.12 -0.38 7.83
C LYS A 159 13.66 0.97 8.34
N THR A 160 14.14 1.36 9.51
CA THR A 160 13.91 2.71 10.03
C THR A 160 14.55 3.73 9.09
N PRO A 161 13.79 4.70 8.54
CA PRO A 161 14.35 5.68 7.63
C PRO A 161 15.40 6.55 8.36
N PRO A 162 16.51 6.89 7.69
CA PRO A 162 17.51 7.78 8.25
C PRO A 162 16.92 9.19 8.43
N ARG A 163 17.28 9.86 9.52
CA ARG A 163 16.85 11.24 9.78
C ARG A 163 17.69 12.21 8.94
N LEU A 164 17.10 12.80 7.90
CA LEU A 164 17.77 13.73 6.98
C LEU A 164 18.19 15.05 7.64
N ALA A 165 17.40 15.57 8.59
CA ALA A 165 17.67 16.85 9.25
C ALA A 165 18.82 16.80 10.30
N SER A 166 19.17 15.61 10.79
CA SER A 166 20.26 15.42 11.75
C SER A 166 21.43 14.73 11.06
N ALA A 167 22.22 15.47 10.28
CA ALA A 167 23.32 14.94 9.46
C ALA A 167 24.57 14.57 10.30
N GLY A 168 24.42 13.64 11.24
CA GLY A 168 25.55 13.01 11.95
C GLY A 168 26.16 11.87 11.14
N PHE A 169 27.45 11.57 11.38
CA PHE A 169 28.22 10.51 10.71
C PHE A 169 27.46 9.16 10.63
N ARG A 170 26.75 8.77 11.69
CA ARG A 170 25.95 7.54 11.73
C ARG A 170 24.80 7.54 10.71
N ASN A 171 24.14 8.68 10.49
CA ASN A 171 23.05 8.79 9.50
C ASN A 171 23.61 8.81 8.07
N ALA A 172 24.77 9.44 7.86
CA ALA A 172 25.47 9.37 6.58
C ALA A 172 25.86 7.92 6.22
N MET A 173 26.39 7.16 7.19
CA MET A 173 26.69 5.73 7.00
C MET A 173 25.44 4.90 6.70
N LYS A 174 24.29 5.18 7.34
CA LYS A 174 23.01 4.51 7.03
C LYS A 174 22.52 4.81 5.62
N LEU A 175 22.60 6.06 5.19
CA LEU A 175 22.27 6.47 3.82
C LEU A 175 23.19 5.81 2.79
N ALA A 176 24.49 5.78 3.06
CA ALA A 176 25.47 5.09 2.22
C ALA A 176 25.15 3.59 2.12
N GLY A 177 24.84 2.94 3.25
CA GLY A 177 24.42 1.54 3.29
C GLY A 177 23.15 1.27 2.47
N MET A 178 22.13 2.13 2.59
CA MET A 178 20.92 2.05 1.77
C MET A 178 21.23 2.18 0.27
N GLY A 179 22.05 3.16 -0.12
CA GLY A 179 22.48 3.33 -1.51
C GLY A 179 23.27 2.12 -2.03
N TRP A 180 24.07 1.51 -1.16
CA TRP A 180 24.87 0.32 -1.48
C TRP A 180 24.00 -0.93 -1.67
N ASP A 181 23.00 -1.13 -0.81
CA ASP A 181 22.02 -2.22 -0.93
C ASP A 181 21.25 -2.14 -2.26
N ILE A 182 20.74 -0.94 -2.58
CA ILE A 182 20.02 -0.69 -3.83
C ILE A 182 20.95 -0.95 -5.03
N ARG A 183 22.19 -0.46 -4.96
CA ARG A 183 23.21 -0.68 -5.99
C ARG A 183 23.51 -2.16 -6.18
N PHE A 184 23.63 -2.95 -5.11
CA PHE A 184 23.84 -4.40 -5.22
C PHE A 184 22.65 -5.09 -5.86
N GLY A 185 21.42 -4.71 -5.50
CA GLY A 185 20.21 -5.25 -6.11
C GLY A 185 20.08 -4.94 -7.60
N LEU A 186 20.58 -3.79 -8.06
CA LEU A 186 20.43 -3.34 -9.46
C LEU A 186 21.65 -3.60 -10.35
N GLY A 187 22.86 -3.60 -9.78
CA GLY A 187 24.10 -3.57 -10.53
C GLY A 187 24.42 -2.18 -11.11
N LYS A 188 25.65 -2.00 -11.64
CA LYS A 188 26.19 -0.69 -12.03
C LYS A 188 25.38 0.03 -13.12
N LYS A 189 24.92 -0.70 -14.16
CA LYS A 189 24.20 -0.11 -15.30
C LYS A 189 22.83 0.40 -14.87
N ARG A 190 22.00 -0.48 -14.29
CA ARG A 190 20.64 -0.15 -13.85
C ARG A 190 20.60 0.87 -12.72
N MET A 191 21.62 0.92 -11.86
CA MET A 191 21.72 1.96 -10.84
C MET A 191 21.77 3.37 -11.44
N ARG A 192 22.44 3.56 -12.58
CA ARG A 192 22.45 4.87 -13.25
C ARG A 192 21.07 5.23 -13.78
N ASP A 193 20.40 4.26 -14.41
CA ASP A 193 19.04 4.46 -14.93
C ASP A 193 18.05 4.77 -13.79
N PHE A 194 18.19 4.07 -12.66
CA PHE A 194 17.42 4.33 -11.45
C PHE A 194 17.64 5.74 -10.90
N LEU A 195 18.90 6.16 -10.76
CA LEU A 195 19.25 7.51 -10.29
C LEU A 195 18.78 8.60 -11.26
N ARG A 196 18.71 8.32 -12.56
CA ARG A 196 18.15 9.23 -13.57
C ARG A 196 16.68 9.51 -13.30
N ILE A 197 15.89 8.46 -13.03
CA ILE A 197 14.42 8.58 -13.00
C ILE A 197 13.82 8.83 -11.62
N ILE A 198 14.50 8.45 -10.54
CA ILE A 198 13.90 8.47 -9.19
C ILE A 198 13.43 9.86 -8.74
N GLY A 199 14.10 10.92 -9.19
CA GLY A 199 13.72 12.31 -8.91
C GLY A 199 12.79 12.93 -9.95
N MET A 200 12.55 12.26 -11.08
CA MET A 200 11.68 12.76 -12.14
C MET A 200 10.22 12.77 -11.69
N ASN A 201 9.40 13.54 -12.41
CA ASN A 201 7.96 13.38 -12.36
C ASN A 201 7.53 12.22 -13.29
N ILE A 202 6.39 11.59 -13.00
CA ILE A 202 5.91 10.44 -13.75
C ILE A 202 5.47 10.82 -15.17
N HIS A 203 4.93 12.03 -15.35
CA HIS A 203 4.48 12.51 -16.65
C HIS A 203 5.60 12.47 -17.69
N ASP A 204 6.74 13.10 -17.41
CA ASP A 204 7.87 13.16 -18.35
C ASP A 204 8.47 11.78 -18.60
N LEU A 205 8.51 10.92 -17.58
CA LEU A 205 8.97 9.54 -17.74
C LEU A 205 8.06 8.72 -18.66
N LEU A 206 6.75 8.94 -18.60
CA LEU A 206 5.79 8.24 -19.46
C LEU A 206 5.78 8.83 -20.87
N ASP A 207 5.96 10.14 -21.01
CA ASP A 207 6.06 10.83 -22.30
C ASP A 207 7.31 10.41 -23.09
N GLU A 208 8.42 10.13 -22.39
CA GLU A 208 9.63 9.54 -23.00
C GLU A 208 9.42 8.12 -23.56
N VAL A 209 8.39 7.39 -23.12
CA VAL A 209 8.26 5.94 -23.33
C VAL A 209 7.07 5.57 -24.20
N PHE A 210 5.97 6.31 -24.12
CA PHE A 210 4.70 5.96 -24.74
C PHE A 210 4.18 7.04 -25.68
N GLU A 211 3.44 6.64 -26.70
CA GLU A 211 2.70 7.57 -27.57
C GLU A 211 1.24 7.72 -27.10
N SER A 212 0.62 6.65 -26.61
CA SER A 212 -0.78 6.65 -26.16
C SER A 212 -1.01 7.50 -24.91
N GLU A 213 -1.76 8.60 -25.07
CA GLU A 213 -2.21 9.47 -23.96
C GLU A 213 -3.08 8.72 -22.95
N ALA A 214 -3.93 7.79 -23.40
CA ALA A 214 -4.76 6.98 -22.51
C ALA A 214 -3.91 6.10 -21.59
N LEU A 215 -2.80 5.54 -22.11
CA LEU A 215 -1.87 4.72 -21.34
C LEU A 215 -1.04 5.56 -20.37
N LYS A 216 -0.55 6.73 -20.81
CA LYS A 216 0.14 7.68 -19.92
C LYS A 216 -0.75 8.10 -18.76
N GLY A 217 -2.00 8.48 -19.04
CA GLY A 217 -2.98 8.88 -18.02
C GLY A 217 -3.27 7.76 -17.03
N ALA A 218 -3.50 6.53 -17.52
CA ALA A 218 -3.79 5.38 -16.67
C ALA A 218 -2.61 5.02 -15.73
N LEU A 219 -1.37 5.04 -16.23
CA LEU A 219 -0.18 4.75 -15.42
C LEU A 219 0.18 5.89 -14.46
N ALA A 220 -0.09 7.14 -14.84
CA ALA A 220 0.14 8.29 -13.97
C ALA A 220 -0.75 8.25 -12.72
N LEU A 221 -1.96 7.69 -12.80
CA LEU A 221 -2.85 7.53 -11.66
C LEU A 221 -2.16 6.76 -10.51
N ASP A 222 -1.50 5.65 -10.81
CA ASP A 222 -0.81 4.83 -9.80
C ASP A 222 0.33 5.59 -9.10
N ALA A 223 0.96 6.54 -9.77
CA ALA A 223 2.03 7.34 -9.20
C ALA A 223 1.53 8.40 -8.21
N VAL A 224 0.29 8.86 -8.36
CA VAL A 224 -0.28 9.94 -7.53
C VAL A 224 -1.35 9.47 -6.55
N LEU A 225 -1.85 8.24 -6.72
CA LEU A 225 -2.93 7.69 -5.90
C LEU A 225 -2.60 7.75 -4.40
N GLY A 226 -3.50 8.36 -3.62
CA GLY A 226 -3.34 8.52 -2.17
C GLY A 226 -2.38 9.64 -1.74
N THR A 227 -1.95 10.49 -2.68
CA THR A 227 -1.11 11.66 -2.41
C THR A 227 -1.84 12.95 -2.78
N ALA A 228 -1.32 14.09 -2.32
CA ALA A 228 -1.76 15.42 -2.79
C ALA A 228 -0.90 15.94 -3.96
N MET A 229 -0.18 15.05 -4.66
CA MET A 229 0.71 15.41 -5.77
C MET A 229 0.00 15.26 -7.11
N GLU A 230 0.42 16.08 -8.07
CA GLU A 230 0.02 15.98 -9.48
C GLU A 230 1.07 15.21 -10.29
N PRO A 231 0.72 14.60 -11.44
CA PRO A 231 1.66 13.81 -12.24
C PRO A 231 2.96 14.52 -12.66
N ARG A 232 2.95 15.86 -12.71
CA ARG A 232 4.11 16.69 -13.07
C ARG A 232 4.95 17.13 -11.88
N MET A 233 4.53 16.84 -10.65
CA MET A 233 5.31 17.15 -9.45
C MET A 233 6.58 16.28 -9.38
N PRO A 234 7.75 16.86 -9.04
CA PRO A 234 8.98 16.10 -8.88
C PRO A 234 8.86 14.97 -7.86
N GLY A 235 9.45 13.82 -8.15
CA GLY A 235 9.46 12.66 -7.26
C GLY A 235 8.23 11.75 -7.35
N THR A 236 7.28 12.00 -8.25
CA THR A 236 6.14 11.09 -8.47
C THR A 236 6.56 9.73 -9.05
N VAL A 237 7.74 9.62 -9.66
CA VAL A 237 8.32 8.31 -9.99
C VAL A 237 8.65 7.50 -8.72
N LEU A 238 9.12 8.15 -7.65
CA LEU A 238 9.40 7.48 -6.38
C LEU A 238 8.13 6.94 -5.72
N THR A 239 7.00 7.67 -5.80
CA THR A 239 5.73 7.18 -5.26
C THR A 239 5.17 6.03 -6.08
N TYR A 240 5.32 6.06 -7.40
CA TYR A 240 5.02 4.91 -8.25
C TYR A 240 5.85 3.67 -7.85
N LEU A 241 7.16 3.83 -7.67
CA LEU A 241 8.04 2.75 -7.23
C LEU A 241 7.72 2.26 -5.81
N TYR A 242 7.35 3.17 -4.90
CA TYR A 242 6.93 2.84 -3.54
C TYR A 242 5.69 1.94 -3.54
N ARG A 243 4.71 2.26 -4.39
CA ARG A 243 3.50 1.45 -4.58
C ARG A 243 3.83 0.06 -5.11
N LEU A 244 4.65 -0.04 -6.15
CA LEU A 244 5.10 -1.32 -6.70
C LEU A 244 5.90 -2.16 -5.68
N ALA A 245 6.66 -1.52 -4.80
CA ALA A 245 7.44 -2.19 -3.77
C ALA A 245 6.58 -2.75 -2.61
N GLY A 246 5.30 -2.36 -2.53
CA GLY A 246 4.34 -2.73 -1.49
C GLY A 246 4.01 -4.21 -1.34
N GLY A 247 4.43 -5.05 -2.31
CA GLY A 247 4.38 -6.51 -2.19
C GLY A 247 3.19 -7.18 -2.86
N LEU A 248 2.35 -6.42 -3.56
CA LEU A 248 1.43 -6.95 -4.57
C LEU A 248 1.97 -6.46 -5.92
N LYS A 249 2.00 -7.36 -6.90
CA LYS A 249 2.59 -7.15 -8.24
C LYS A 249 2.01 -5.89 -8.90
N SER A 250 2.47 -5.55 -10.10
CA SER A 250 1.96 -4.43 -10.91
C SER A 250 0.43 -4.29 -11.00
N THR A 251 -0.35 -5.34 -10.70
CA THR A 251 -1.81 -5.31 -10.62
C THR A 251 -2.34 -5.37 -9.20
N PRO A 252 -3.29 -4.49 -8.84
CA PRO A 252 -4.03 -4.58 -7.60
C PRO A 252 -4.77 -5.92 -7.48
N THR A 253 -4.73 -6.53 -6.29
CA THR A 253 -5.58 -7.69 -5.98
C THR A 253 -6.53 -7.36 -4.84
N LEU A 254 -7.72 -7.98 -4.87
CA LEU A 254 -8.62 -7.97 -3.73
C LEU A 254 -8.38 -9.20 -2.86
N PRO A 255 -8.41 -9.07 -1.53
CA PRO A 255 -8.55 -10.24 -0.69
C PRO A 255 -9.91 -10.89 -0.94
N MET A 256 -9.98 -12.22 -0.79
CA MET A 256 -11.26 -12.94 -0.87
C MET A 256 -12.21 -12.40 0.21
N GLY A 257 -13.46 -12.12 -0.19
CA GLY A 257 -14.44 -11.44 0.67
C GLY A 257 -14.33 -9.91 0.72
N GLY A 258 -13.40 -9.31 -0.05
CA GLY A 258 -13.21 -7.85 -0.10
C GLY A 258 -12.44 -7.31 1.11
N MET A 259 -12.23 -5.99 1.17
CA MET A 259 -11.33 -5.39 2.16
C MET A 259 -11.73 -5.62 3.62
N GLY A 260 -13.01 -5.90 3.88
CA GLY A 260 -13.50 -6.23 5.22
C GLY A 260 -12.80 -7.45 5.82
N SER A 261 -12.39 -8.42 5.00
CA SER A 261 -11.72 -9.65 5.46
C SER A 261 -10.31 -9.40 5.98
N VAL A 262 -9.70 -8.25 5.68
CA VAL A 262 -8.35 -7.89 6.19
C VAL A 262 -8.36 -7.63 7.69
N THR A 263 -9.50 -7.24 8.23
CA THR A 263 -9.68 -6.84 9.64
C THR A 263 -10.79 -7.59 10.36
N ALA A 264 -11.32 -8.65 9.73
CA ALA A 264 -12.38 -9.49 10.27
C ALA A 264 -11.90 -10.45 11.36
#